data_AF-A0A8S3TZU0-F1
#
_entry.id   AF-A0A8S3TZU0-F1
#
_cell.length_a   1.000
_cell.length_b   1.000
_cell.length_c   1.000
_cell.angle_alpha   90.00
_cell.angle_beta   90.00
_cell.angle_gamma   90.00
#
_symmetry.space_group_name_H-M   'P 1'
#
loop_
_entity.id
_entity.type
_entity.pdbx_description
1 polymer ?
#
loop_
_entity_poly.entity_id
_entity_poly.type
_entity_poly.pdbx_seq_one_letter_code
_entity_poly.pdbx_strand_id
1 'polypeptide(L)'
;MASNQEPEQPKKKKKRIRSKNKDEPIPGAFDLSAILNSQQTFPLSNNMNGQPYMNNNTNFHNMSMPMMSSPFVTSPTQQFQMGAPYMPCPTPTQASPPQWATELLSKFEAMSVKMNSIDEIKSAVSSVDFKLSEMKGDMKKLSKRVLDVETSQNFISKSFDENIKVHEKTNKKIESDIKKLATECEALRNDMSFIKRDSKNLSDSKVNLQKIFKANEKLNNDLESIKCESMRDNLLFHGIKESEGEDCALIIKTMCENNLEIEDELNIKSAFRLGKKNEVALLSQNEGHERIRPILVKFSDRQKRDSVRKRSYKLKSSSISITDQYPKSVVEKRKSLIPYLKKARDADVKAVLIKDKLFIGGVLYSGGPLDVAIANAKKEKIKFSDSENVLHKSQNHDGADVMNENGMQVS
;
A
#
# COMPACT_ATOMS: atom_id res chain seq x y z
N MET A 1 51.49 4.91 -77.92
CA MET A 1 50.67 5.74 -77.01
C MET A 1 49.83 4.79 -76.19
N ALA A 2 50.13 4.72 -74.88
CA ALA A 2 49.65 3.69 -73.97
C ALA A 2 48.15 3.85 -73.66
N SER A 3 47.40 2.74 -73.76
CA SER A 3 45.99 2.66 -73.38
C SER A 3 45.86 2.32 -71.89
N ASN A 4 45.32 3.25 -71.10
CA ASN A 4 44.92 3.01 -69.73
C ASN A 4 43.47 2.51 -69.71
N GLN A 5 43.29 1.21 -69.46
CA GLN A 5 42.03 0.63 -69.01
C GLN A 5 42.04 0.54 -67.48
N GLU A 6 41.08 1.20 -66.86
CA GLU A 6 40.79 1.11 -65.42
C GLU A 6 39.96 -0.16 -65.14
N PRO A 7 40.25 -0.92 -64.06
CA PRO A 7 39.53 -2.17 -63.79
C PRO A 7 38.20 -1.94 -63.04
N GLU A 8 37.13 -2.53 -63.57
CA GLU A 8 35.79 -2.60 -62.96
C GLU A 8 35.82 -3.31 -61.59
N GLN A 9 35.20 -2.70 -60.58
CA GLN A 9 34.96 -3.33 -59.27
C GLN A 9 33.67 -4.18 -59.26
N PRO A 10 33.65 -5.31 -58.53
CA PRO A 10 32.53 -6.25 -58.53
C PRO A 10 31.32 -5.78 -57.72
N LYS A 11 30.13 -5.86 -58.35
CA LYS A 11 28.81 -5.54 -57.79
C LYS A 11 28.41 -6.50 -56.66
N LYS A 12 28.37 -6.00 -55.42
CA LYS A 12 27.82 -6.74 -54.25
C LYS A 12 26.28 -6.83 -54.34
N LYS A 13 25.75 -8.04 -54.49
CA LYS A 13 24.31 -8.35 -54.45
C LYS A 13 23.75 -8.14 -53.04
N LYS A 14 22.89 -7.12 -52.84
CA LYS A 14 22.08 -6.96 -51.62
C LYS A 14 20.91 -7.93 -51.62
N LYS A 15 20.94 -8.95 -50.74
CA LYS A 15 19.77 -9.78 -50.40
C LYS A 15 18.72 -8.92 -49.69
N ARG A 16 17.54 -8.75 -50.31
CA ARG A 16 16.33 -8.21 -49.65
C ARG A 16 15.76 -9.28 -48.72
N ILE A 17 15.83 -9.03 -47.41
CA ILE A 17 15.03 -9.76 -46.42
C ILE A 17 13.64 -9.11 -46.44
N ARG A 18 12.61 -9.88 -46.83
CA ARG A 18 11.19 -9.53 -46.70
C ARG A 18 10.79 -9.77 -45.24
N SER A 19 10.56 -8.72 -44.45
CA SER A 19 9.80 -8.84 -43.21
C SER A 19 8.32 -8.90 -43.55
N LYS A 20 7.68 -10.01 -43.18
CA LYS A 20 6.21 -10.12 -43.11
C LYS A 20 5.81 -9.53 -41.76
N ASN A 21 5.13 -8.37 -41.76
CA ASN A 21 4.37 -7.94 -40.59
C ASN A 21 3.09 -8.78 -40.54
N LYS A 22 2.94 -9.57 -39.49
CA LYS A 22 1.66 -10.10 -39.04
C LYS A 22 1.31 -9.38 -37.73
N ASP A 23 0.09 -8.88 -37.70
CA ASP A 23 -0.57 -8.33 -36.53
C ASP A 23 -0.75 -9.43 -35.48
N GLU A 24 -0.07 -9.28 -34.33
CA GLU A 24 -0.46 -9.90 -33.07
C GLU A 24 -0.44 -8.84 -31.97
N PRO A 25 -1.44 -8.83 -31.06
CA PRO A 25 -1.58 -7.80 -30.04
C PRO A 25 -0.58 -8.03 -28.90
N ILE A 26 0.08 -6.95 -28.49
CA ILE A 26 1.01 -6.92 -27.36
C ILE A 26 0.20 -7.11 -26.05
N PRO A 27 0.41 -8.17 -25.26
CA PRO A 27 -0.19 -8.29 -23.94
C PRO A 27 0.66 -7.51 -22.93
N GLY A 28 0.12 -6.45 -22.34
CA GLY A 28 0.84 -5.70 -21.30
C GLY A 28 0.51 -4.21 -21.13
N ALA A 29 -0.64 -3.74 -21.62
CA ALA A 29 -1.12 -2.40 -21.27
C ALA A 29 -1.66 -2.41 -19.83
N PHE A 30 -0.80 -2.10 -18.85
CA PHE A 30 -1.23 -1.80 -17.49
C PHE A 30 -1.99 -0.47 -17.49
N ASP A 31 -3.28 -0.54 -17.18
CA ASP A 31 -4.16 0.60 -16.95
C ASP A 31 -3.77 1.28 -15.62
N LEU A 32 -3.18 2.47 -15.72
CA LEU A 32 -2.73 3.28 -14.58
C LEU A 32 -3.84 4.12 -13.95
N SER A 33 -5.10 3.97 -14.37
CA SER A 33 -6.22 4.75 -13.84
C SER A 33 -6.82 4.22 -12.52
N ALA A 34 -6.37 3.05 -12.03
CA ALA A 34 -6.96 2.39 -10.85
C ALA A 34 -6.20 2.57 -9.51
N ILE A 35 -5.03 3.22 -9.48
CA ILE A 35 -4.20 3.35 -8.23
C ILE A 35 -4.34 4.75 -7.62
N LEU A 36 -5.58 5.23 -7.49
CA LEU A 36 -5.83 6.48 -6.79
C LEU A 36 -7.21 6.49 -6.12
N ASN A 37 -7.59 5.42 -5.42
CA ASN A 37 -8.67 5.44 -4.41
C ASN A 37 -8.70 4.12 -3.61
N SER A 38 -7.83 4.00 -2.61
CA SER A 38 -8.06 3.12 -1.47
C SER A 38 -7.31 3.63 -0.25
N GLN A 39 -7.81 4.71 0.35
CA GLN A 39 -7.58 4.95 1.78
C GLN A 39 -8.46 3.96 2.54
N GLN A 40 -7.85 2.90 3.09
CA GLN A 40 -8.48 2.14 4.17
C GLN A 40 -7.80 2.52 5.48
N THR A 41 -8.62 3.04 6.36
CA THR A 41 -8.38 3.41 7.75
C THR A 41 -7.97 2.18 8.56
N PHE A 42 -6.80 2.25 9.21
CA PHE A 42 -6.41 1.33 10.27
C PHE A 42 -7.10 1.73 11.58
N PRO A 43 -7.71 0.81 12.35
CA PRO A 43 -7.91 1.04 13.77
C PRO A 43 -6.67 0.58 14.55
N LEU A 44 -6.09 1.55 15.26
CA LEU A 44 -5.20 1.32 16.39
C LEU A 44 -5.89 0.41 17.42
N SER A 45 -5.19 -0.63 17.87
CA SER A 45 -5.41 -1.16 19.22
C SER A 45 -4.08 -1.23 19.97
N ASN A 46 -4.07 -0.49 21.07
CA ASN A 46 -3.06 -0.46 22.10
C ASN A 46 -2.99 -1.80 22.85
N ASN A 47 -1.85 -1.96 23.53
CA ASN A 47 -1.72 -2.62 24.83
C ASN A 47 -1.49 -4.14 24.84
N MET A 48 -0.22 -4.54 25.01
CA MET A 48 0.15 -5.82 25.63
C MET A 48 1.35 -5.56 26.54
N ASN A 49 1.05 -5.15 27.77
CA ASN A 49 1.95 -5.15 28.92
C ASN A 49 1.16 -5.81 30.07
N GLY A 50 1.64 -6.94 30.58
CA GLY A 50 1.06 -7.72 31.69
C GLY A 50 1.67 -9.13 31.67
N GLN A 51 2.72 -9.41 32.45
CA GLN A 51 2.72 -9.88 33.85
C GLN A 51 2.09 -11.28 34.07
N PRO A 52 2.62 -12.07 35.02
CA PRO A 52 2.53 -13.53 35.03
C PRO A 52 1.27 -14.04 35.74
N TYR A 53 0.73 -15.16 35.26
CA TYR A 53 -0.29 -15.90 35.98
C TYR A 53 0.35 -16.79 37.05
N MET A 54 0.29 -16.31 38.30
CA MET A 54 0.02 -17.15 39.46
C MET A 54 -1.46 -17.54 39.40
N ASN A 55 -1.78 -18.83 39.53
CA ASN A 55 -3.14 -19.23 39.88
C ASN A 55 -3.13 -20.31 40.96
N ASN A 56 -3.58 -19.87 42.13
CA ASN A 56 -4.00 -20.68 43.26
C ASN A 56 -5.43 -21.17 43.00
N ASN A 57 -5.69 -22.46 43.22
CA ASN A 57 -6.98 -22.91 43.73
C ASN A 57 -6.77 -24.26 44.42
N THR A 58 -6.55 -24.32 45.73
CA THR A 58 -7.58 -24.54 46.76
C THR A 58 -8.71 -25.47 46.33
N ASN A 59 -8.61 -26.74 46.74
CA ASN A 59 -9.80 -27.47 47.18
C ASN A 59 -9.46 -28.43 48.33
N PHE A 60 -10.24 -28.24 49.40
CA PHE A 60 -10.25 -28.92 50.68
C PHE A 60 -10.66 -30.39 50.56
N HIS A 61 -10.00 -31.27 51.31
CA HIS A 61 -10.53 -32.45 52.01
C HIS A 61 -9.44 -32.82 53.05
N ASN A 62 -9.47 -32.30 54.27
CA ASN A 62 -10.26 -32.75 55.43
C ASN A 62 -9.89 -34.17 55.89
N MET A 63 -8.95 -34.29 56.83
CA MET A 63 -8.96 -35.35 57.86
C MET A 63 -8.40 -34.78 59.16
N SER A 64 -9.33 -34.63 60.10
CA SER A 64 -9.18 -34.10 61.44
C SER A 64 -8.25 -34.94 62.33
N MET A 65 -7.47 -34.25 63.14
CA MET A 65 -7.06 -34.73 64.46
C MET A 65 -8.07 -34.26 65.51
N PRO A 66 -8.24 -34.99 66.62
CA PRO A 66 -8.74 -34.39 67.85
C PRO A 66 -7.63 -34.30 68.91
N MET A 67 -7.55 -33.12 69.52
CA MET A 67 -6.87 -32.82 70.78
C MET A 67 -7.92 -32.37 71.81
N MET A 68 -7.60 -32.60 73.09
CA MET A 68 -8.21 -32.06 74.33
C MET A 68 -9.50 -32.76 74.78
N SER A 69 -9.78 -33.00 76.07
CA SER A 69 -9.50 -32.22 77.29
C SER A 69 -9.78 -33.04 78.59
N SER A 70 -9.12 -32.68 79.69
CA SER A 70 -9.49 -32.89 81.12
C SER A 70 -10.80 -32.12 81.49
N PRO A 71 -11.45 -32.13 82.70
CA PRO A 71 -11.06 -32.68 84.02
C PRO A 71 -12.18 -33.25 84.97
N PHE A 72 -11.74 -33.83 86.13
CA PHE A 72 -12.29 -33.77 87.52
C PHE A 72 -13.62 -34.43 88.02
N VAL A 73 -13.51 -35.08 89.21
CA VAL A 73 -14.44 -35.22 90.40
C VAL A 73 -15.37 -36.46 90.60
N THR A 74 -15.22 -37.04 91.83
CA THR A 74 -16.12 -37.80 92.76
C THR A 74 -16.45 -39.30 92.67
N SER A 75 -16.27 -39.93 93.85
CA SER A 75 -16.77 -41.18 94.45
C SER A 75 -18.32 -41.34 94.43
N PRO A 76 -18.93 -42.50 94.79
CA PRO A 76 -19.03 -42.94 96.21
C PRO A 76 -19.04 -44.47 96.51
N THR A 77 -18.69 -44.74 97.77
CA THR A 77 -19.03 -45.80 98.74
C THR A 77 -20.17 -46.79 98.43
N GLN A 78 -19.98 -48.07 98.76
CA GLN A 78 -21.00 -48.92 99.40
C GLN A 78 -20.39 -49.92 100.40
N GLN A 79 -21.01 -49.98 101.58
CA GLN A 79 -20.73 -50.83 102.75
C GLN A 79 -21.46 -52.17 102.64
N PHE A 80 -20.97 -53.19 103.36
CA PHE A 80 -21.84 -54.11 104.12
C PHE A 80 -21.14 -54.58 105.40
N GLN A 81 -21.94 -54.71 106.46
CA GLN A 81 -21.58 -54.86 107.87
C GLN A 81 -22.55 -55.89 108.48
N MET A 82 -22.09 -56.77 109.38
CA MET A 82 -22.81 -57.52 110.44
C MET A 82 -21.77 -58.45 111.11
N GLY A 83 -21.64 -58.71 112.40
CA GLY A 83 -22.25 -58.34 113.69
C GLY A 83 -21.50 -59.16 114.78
N ALA A 84 -20.95 -58.54 115.83
CA ALA A 84 -21.40 -58.58 117.25
C ALA A 84 -21.09 -59.92 118.03
N PRO A 85 -21.18 -59.97 119.38
CA PRO A 85 -20.08 -59.64 120.32
C PRO A 85 -19.88 -60.68 121.46
N TYR A 86 -18.79 -60.67 122.24
CA TYR A 86 -18.76 -61.13 123.65
C TYR A 86 -17.47 -60.67 124.40
N MET A 87 -17.64 -60.24 125.66
CA MET A 87 -16.65 -59.87 126.70
C MET A 87 -16.35 -61.08 127.64
N PRO A 88 -15.59 -60.96 128.76
CA PRO A 88 -14.22 -60.46 129.02
C PRO A 88 -13.34 -61.48 129.85
N CYS A 89 -12.15 -61.04 130.34
CA CYS A 89 -11.38 -61.56 131.52
C CYS A 89 -10.21 -62.55 131.24
N PRO A 90 -9.17 -62.70 132.11
CA PRO A 90 -8.28 -61.74 132.80
C PRO A 90 -6.76 -61.94 132.51
N THR A 91 -5.95 -60.99 133.01
CA THR A 91 -4.47 -60.93 133.10
C THR A 91 -3.74 -62.21 133.54
N PRO A 92 -2.49 -62.44 133.07
CA PRO A 92 -1.36 -62.38 134.02
C PRO A 92 -0.04 -61.77 133.46
N THR A 93 0.52 -60.87 134.26
CA THR A 93 1.90 -60.84 134.81
C THR A 93 3.09 -61.40 133.99
N GLN A 94 4.02 -60.47 133.70
CA GLN A 94 5.50 -60.57 133.65
C GLN A 94 6.19 -61.67 132.82
N ALA A 95 6.99 -61.22 131.85
CA ALA A 95 8.45 -61.44 131.86
C ALA A 95 9.11 -60.51 130.83
N SER A 96 10.12 -59.73 131.25
CA SER A 96 10.98 -58.97 130.34
C SER A 96 11.74 -59.93 129.42
N PRO A 97 11.71 -59.74 128.08
CA PRO A 97 12.42 -60.62 127.17
C PRO A 97 13.93 -60.59 127.48
N PRO A 98 14.59 -61.74 127.65
CA PRO A 98 16.03 -61.82 127.84
C PRO A 98 16.80 -61.23 126.64
N GLN A 99 18.01 -60.70 126.85
CA GLN A 99 18.74 -59.90 125.84
C GLN A 99 18.93 -60.57 124.46
N TRP A 100 19.00 -61.90 124.42
CA TRP A 100 19.06 -62.65 123.17
C TRP A 100 17.76 -62.52 122.33
N ALA A 101 16.61 -62.30 122.98
CA ALA A 101 15.33 -62.06 122.32
C ALA A 101 15.25 -60.64 121.74
N THR A 102 15.82 -59.62 122.40
CA THR A 102 15.90 -58.26 121.83
C THR A 102 16.89 -58.16 120.67
N GLU A 103 17.98 -58.92 120.71
CA GLU A 103 18.96 -58.99 119.63
C GLU A 103 18.43 -59.77 118.41
N LEU A 104 17.66 -60.84 118.66
CA LEU A 104 16.88 -61.53 117.61
C LEU A 104 15.79 -60.63 117.03
N LEU A 105 15.07 -59.84 117.85
CA LEU A 105 14.06 -58.89 117.39
C LEU A 105 14.68 -57.77 116.55
N SER A 106 15.82 -57.20 116.96
CA SER A 106 16.56 -56.22 116.18
C SER A 106 17.04 -56.78 114.84
N LYS A 107 17.53 -58.03 114.82
CA LYS A 107 17.85 -58.74 113.56
C LYS A 107 16.60 -58.99 112.71
N PHE A 108 15.47 -59.35 113.31
CA PHE A 108 14.18 -59.52 112.62
C PHE A 108 13.66 -58.20 112.05
N GLU A 109 13.83 -57.10 112.76
CA GLU A 109 13.40 -55.76 112.34
C GLU A 109 14.30 -55.23 111.21
N ALA A 110 15.62 -55.43 111.31
CA ALA A 110 16.55 -55.19 110.21
C ALA A 110 16.28 -56.08 108.98
N MET A 111 15.83 -57.33 109.20
CA MET A 111 15.40 -58.24 108.15
C MET A 111 14.09 -57.79 107.52
N SER A 112 13.16 -57.25 108.32
CA SER A 112 11.90 -56.67 107.86
C SER A 112 12.13 -55.39 107.04
N VAL A 113 13.08 -54.54 107.44
CA VAL A 113 13.49 -53.36 106.64
C VAL A 113 14.10 -53.79 105.31
N LYS A 114 14.98 -54.80 105.31
CA LYS A 114 15.53 -55.37 104.07
C LYS A 114 14.45 -56.01 103.19
N MET A 115 13.45 -56.65 103.79
CA MET A 115 12.30 -57.22 103.08
C MET A 115 11.46 -56.13 102.40
N ASN A 116 11.22 -55.01 103.09
CA ASN A 116 10.55 -53.85 102.50
C ASN A 116 11.37 -53.26 101.32
N SER A 117 12.70 -53.17 101.45
CA SER A 117 13.56 -52.76 100.33
C SER A 117 13.52 -53.74 99.15
N ILE A 118 13.34 -55.04 99.40
CA ILE A 118 13.16 -56.06 98.35
C ILE A 118 11.83 -55.83 97.62
N ASP A 119 10.75 -55.51 98.33
CA ASP A 119 9.46 -55.20 97.71
C ASP A 119 9.50 -53.89 96.90
N GLU A 120 10.23 -52.87 97.36
CA GLU A 120 10.50 -51.65 96.59
C GLU A 120 11.28 -51.95 95.30
N ILE A 121 12.32 -52.78 95.38
CA ILE A 121 13.07 -53.24 94.20
C ILE A 121 12.16 -54.01 93.25
N LYS A 122 11.33 -54.92 93.76
CA LYS A 122 10.38 -55.69 92.95
C LYS A 122 9.38 -54.79 92.23
N SER A 123 8.89 -53.76 92.91
CA SER A 123 8.01 -52.73 92.33
C SER A 123 8.73 -51.93 91.23
N ALA A 124 9.96 -51.50 91.48
CA ALA A 124 10.78 -50.80 90.50
C ALA A 124 11.08 -51.66 89.26
N VAL A 125 11.42 -52.94 89.47
CA VAL A 125 11.64 -53.92 88.38
C VAL A 125 10.36 -54.12 87.56
N SER A 126 9.20 -54.23 88.22
CA SER A 126 7.91 -54.34 87.53
C SER A 126 7.59 -53.07 86.71
N SER A 127 7.94 -51.90 87.22
CA SER A 127 7.82 -50.63 86.48
C SER A 127 8.76 -50.56 85.28
N VAL A 128 10.00 -51.03 85.42
CA VAL A 128 10.97 -51.11 84.31
C VAL A 128 10.46 -52.08 83.24
N ASP A 129 9.92 -53.24 83.61
CA ASP A 129 9.39 -54.22 82.66
C ASP A 129 8.18 -53.68 81.88
N PHE A 130 7.30 -52.93 82.57
CA PHE A 130 6.20 -52.22 81.93
C PHE A 130 6.71 -51.20 80.91
N LYS A 131 7.68 -50.34 81.28
CA LYS A 131 8.29 -49.36 80.38
C LYS A 131 9.02 -50.02 79.21
N LEU A 132 9.68 -51.16 79.43
CA LEU A 132 10.37 -51.90 78.38
C LEU A 132 9.36 -52.48 77.38
N SER A 133 8.23 -52.99 77.88
CA SER A 133 7.12 -53.45 77.05
C SER A 133 6.49 -52.32 76.21
N GLU A 134 6.31 -51.14 76.79
CA GLU A 134 5.84 -49.94 76.09
C GLU A 134 6.85 -49.50 75.01
N MET A 135 8.13 -49.37 75.38
CA MET A 135 9.21 -49.01 74.46
C MET A 135 9.33 -50.00 73.30
N LYS A 136 9.12 -51.29 73.54
CA LYS A 136 9.07 -52.32 72.49
C LYS A 136 7.89 -52.10 71.54
N GLY A 137 6.73 -51.67 72.06
CA GLY A 137 5.58 -51.27 71.26
C GLY A 137 5.88 -50.08 70.37
N ASP A 138 6.50 -49.04 70.91
CA ASP A 138 6.87 -47.83 70.16
C ASP A 138 8.00 -48.08 69.16
N MET A 139 8.96 -48.94 69.48
CA MET A 139 10.00 -49.37 68.54
C MET A 139 9.40 -50.08 67.32
N LYS A 140 8.34 -50.89 67.50
CA LYS A 140 7.61 -51.50 66.37
C LYS A 140 6.89 -50.44 65.52
N LYS A 141 6.23 -49.47 66.16
CA LYS A 141 5.56 -48.36 65.43
C LYS A 141 6.58 -47.51 64.66
N LEU A 142 7.72 -47.21 65.27
CA LEU A 142 8.80 -46.46 64.65
C LEU A 142 9.38 -47.22 63.46
N SER A 143 9.64 -48.52 63.62
CA SER A 143 10.11 -49.38 62.53
C SER A 143 9.15 -49.38 61.34
N LYS A 144 7.83 -49.44 61.59
CA LYS A 144 6.83 -49.30 60.53
C LYS A 144 6.89 -47.95 59.82
N ARG A 145 6.96 -46.84 60.59
CA ARG A 145 7.06 -45.49 60.01
C ARG A 145 8.33 -45.30 59.18
N VAL A 146 9.46 -45.87 59.60
CA VAL A 146 10.72 -45.82 58.84
C VAL A 146 10.54 -46.54 57.50
N LEU A 147 9.92 -47.72 57.48
CA LEU A 147 9.63 -48.43 56.24
C LEU A 147 8.70 -47.64 55.30
N ASP A 148 7.66 -47.00 55.85
CA ASP A 148 6.75 -46.15 55.08
C ASP A 148 7.49 -44.94 54.48
N VAL A 149 8.45 -44.35 55.20
CA VAL A 149 9.30 -43.26 54.70
C VAL A 149 10.24 -43.75 53.60
N GLU A 150 10.94 -44.87 53.79
CA GLU A 150 11.85 -45.44 52.79
C GLU A 150 11.14 -45.80 51.48
N THR A 151 9.94 -46.37 51.58
CA THR A 151 9.12 -46.68 50.40
C THR A 151 8.65 -45.42 49.68
N SER A 152 8.22 -44.39 50.42
CA SER A 152 7.85 -43.10 49.82
C SER A 152 9.05 -42.39 49.18
N GLN A 153 10.23 -42.44 49.79
CA GLN A 153 11.46 -41.87 49.26
C GLN A 153 11.84 -42.53 47.93
N ASN A 154 11.81 -43.86 47.87
CA ASN A 154 12.09 -44.60 46.65
C ASN A 154 11.10 -44.28 45.53
N PHE A 155 9.82 -44.09 45.86
CA PHE A 155 8.82 -43.66 44.88
C PHE A 155 9.12 -42.26 44.34
N ILE A 156 9.40 -41.31 45.23
CA ILE A 156 9.73 -39.93 44.86
C ILE A 156 10.99 -39.88 43.99
N SER A 157 12.05 -40.62 44.34
CA SER A 157 13.29 -40.69 43.56
C SER A 157 13.05 -41.20 42.13
N LYS A 158 12.27 -42.27 41.96
CA LYS A 158 11.92 -42.80 40.62
C LYS A 158 11.16 -41.77 39.79
N SER A 159 10.21 -41.06 40.40
CA SER A 159 9.44 -40.00 39.72
C SER A 159 10.34 -38.84 39.29
N PHE A 160 11.30 -38.44 40.13
CA PHE A 160 12.29 -37.41 39.76
C PHE A 160 13.18 -37.84 38.59
N ASP A 161 13.67 -39.08 38.57
CA ASP A 161 14.49 -39.59 37.47
C ASP A 161 13.74 -39.60 36.14
N GLU A 162 12.45 -39.95 36.15
CA GLU A 162 11.59 -39.89 34.97
C GLU A 162 11.40 -38.45 34.48
N ASN A 163 11.13 -37.52 35.39
CA ASN A 163 11.01 -36.10 35.05
C ASN A 163 12.30 -35.54 34.45
N ILE A 164 13.46 -35.88 35.00
CA ILE A 164 14.77 -35.49 34.47
C ILE A 164 14.93 -35.98 33.02
N LYS A 165 14.60 -37.25 32.75
CA LYS A 165 14.67 -37.82 31.39
C LYS A 165 13.74 -37.11 30.42
N VAL A 166 12.54 -36.74 30.85
CA VAL A 166 11.59 -35.98 30.03
C VAL A 166 12.15 -34.59 29.72
N HIS A 167 12.63 -33.87 30.74
CA HIS A 167 13.21 -32.55 30.57
C HIS A 167 14.44 -32.53 29.65
N GLU A 168 15.30 -33.55 29.76
CA GLU A 168 16.46 -33.67 28.88
C GLU A 168 16.05 -33.86 27.41
N LYS A 169 15.04 -34.70 27.16
CA LYS A 169 14.48 -34.89 25.80
C LYS A 169 13.86 -33.61 25.27
N THR A 170 13.09 -32.87 26.08
CA THR A 170 12.48 -31.61 25.65
C THR A 170 13.53 -30.55 25.36
N ASN A 171 14.59 -30.44 26.17
CA ASN A 171 15.67 -29.48 25.95
C ASN A 171 16.43 -29.76 24.66
N LYS A 172 16.75 -31.03 24.37
CA LYS A 172 17.38 -31.42 23.09
C LYS A 172 16.52 -31.04 21.88
N LYS A 173 15.19 -31.21 21.99
CA LYS A 173 14.27 -30.80 20.93
C LYS A 173 14.27 -29.27 20.75
N ILE A 174 14.15 -28.52 21.85
CA ILE A 174 14.18 -27.04 21.83
C ILE A 174 15.48 -26.53 21.20
N GLU A 175 16.63 -27.10 21.55
CA GLU A 175 17.91 -26.72 20.95
C GLU A 175 17.97 -26.97 19.45
N SER A 176 17.38 -28.08 18.97
CA SER A 176 17.29 -28.36 17.53
C SER A 176 16.43 -27.34 16.81
N ASP A 177 15.29 -26.97 17.39
CA ASP A 177 14.36 -26.01 16.80
C ASP A 177 14.96 -24.59 16.80
N ILE A 178 15.67 -24.19 17.86
CA ILE A 178 16.43 -22.92 17.91
C ILE A 178 17.48 -22.86 16.80
N LYS A 179 18.21 -23.95 16.56
CA LYS A 179 19.22 -23.99 15.48
C LYS A 179 18.59 -23.84 14.10
N LYS A 180 17.47 -24.50 13.83
CA LYS A 180 16.74 -24.36 12.55
C LYS A 180 16.26 -22.93 12.36
N LEU A 181 15.60 -22.36 13.37
CA LEU A 181 15.11 -20.98 13.31
C LEU A 181 16.24 -19.97 13.10
N ALA A 182 17.40 -20.18 13.71
CA ALA A 182 18.56 -19.32 13.50
C ALA A 182 19.03 -19.33 12.03
N THR A 183 19.12 -20.51 11.41
CA THR A 183 19.51 -20.62 9.99
C THR A 183 18.49 -19.99 9.04
N GLU A 184 17.19 -20.16 9.31
CA GLU A 184 16.13 -19.52 8.51
C GLU A 184 16.16 -17.99 8.65
N CYS A 185 16.39 -17.48 9.86
CA CYS A 185 16.53 -16.04 10.10
C CYS A 185 17.73 -15.43 9.35
N GLU A 186 18.83 -16.18 9.20
CA GLU A 186 19.99 -15.74 8.42
C GLU A 186 19.70 -15.72 6.91
N ALA A 187 19.03 -16.76 6.39
CA ALA A 187 18.59 -16.79 5.01
C ALA A 187 17.66 -15.61 4.67
N LEU A 188 16.65 -15.36 5.51
CA LEU A 188 15.73 -14.24 5.34
C LEU A 188 16.43 -12.87 5.37
N ARG A 189 17.47 -12.70 6.19
CA ARG A 189 18.28 -11.47 6.20
C ARG A 189 19.01 -11.26 4.89
N ASN A 190 19.55 -12.33 4.31
CA ASN A 190 20.24 -12.27 3.02
C ASN A 190 19.25 -11.88 1.91
N ASP A 191 18.08 -12.51 1.85
CA ASP A 191 17.03 -12.19 0.88
C ASP A 191 16.57 -10.72 1.00
N MET A 192 16.39 -10.23 2.23
CA MET A 192 16.03 -8.84 2.48
C MET A 192 17.10 -7.86 1.97
N SER A 193 18.38 -8.23 2.05
CA SER A 193 19.48 -7.43 1.51
C SER A 193 19.45 -7.36 -0.03
N PHE A 194 19.12 -8.47 -0.70
CA PHE A 194 18.95 -8.53 -2.15
C PHE A 194 17.74 -7.70 -2.61
N ILE A 195 16.58 -7.88 -1.96
CA ILE A 195 15.36 -7.12 -2.27
C ILE A 195 15.60 -5.61 -2.11
N LYS A 196 16.33 -5.20 -1.07
CA LYS A 196 16.68 -3.78 -0.86
C LYS A 196 17.56 -3.23 -1.99
N ARG A 197 18.51 -4.02 -2.49
CA ARG A 197 19.35 -3.65 -3.63
C ARG A 197 18.53 -3.50 -4.90
N ASP A 198 17.65 -4.46 -5.19
CA ASP A 198 16.81 -4.44 -6.39
C ASP A 198 15.78 -3.31 -6.34
N SER A 199 15.19 -3.04 -5.18
CA SER A 199 14.29 -1.91 -4.99
C SER A 199 14.99 -0.57 -5.27
N LYS A 200 16.27 -0.44 -4.88
CA LYS A 200 17.07 0.76 -5.20
C LYS A 200 17.33 0.88 -6.70
N ASN A 201 17.77 -0.21 -7.34
CA ASN A 201 18.01 -0.24 -8.79
C ASN A 201 16.75 0.11 -9.58
N LEU A 202 15.59 -0.42 -9.18
CA LEU A 202 14.30 -0.14 -9.81
C LEU A 202 13.92 1.33 -9.68
N SER A 203 14.15 1.94 -8.51
CA SER A 203 13.94 3.36 -8.29
C SER A 203 14.81 4.22 -9.22
N ASP A 204 16.10 3.89 -9.34
CA ASP A 204 17.04 4.62 -10.20
C ASP A 204 16.64 4.49 -11.69
N SER A 205 16.26 3.28 -12.12
CA SER A 205 15.75 3.04 -13.47
C SER A 205 14.46 3.82 -13.76
N LYS A 206 13.54 3.94 -12.80
CA LYS A 206 12.32 4.75 -12.94
C LYS A 206 12.64 6.22 -13.17
N VAL A 207 13.58 6.78 -12.42
CA VAL A 207 14.04 8.17 -12.60
C VAL A 207 14.66 8.36 -13.99
N ASN A 208 15.46 7.41 -14.45
CA ASN A 208 16.07 7.48 -15.78
C ASN A 208 15.03 7.39 -16.91
N LEU A 209 14.04 6.51 -16.78
CA LEU A 209 12.92 6.44 -17.73
C LEU A 209 12.17 7.76 -17.81
N GLN A 210 11.86 8.39 -16.68
CA GLN A 210 11.21 9.70 -16.67
C GLN A 210 12.03 10.78 -17.39
N LYS A 211 13.36 10.78 -17.23
CA LYS A 211 14.25 11.70 -17.96
C LYS A 211 14.20 11.45 -19.46
N ILE A 212 14.25 10.18 -19.89
CA ILE A 212 14.18 9.80 -21.31
C ILE A 212 12.82 10.20 -21.91
N PHE A 213 11.71 9.98 -21.20
CA PHE A 213 10.38 10.41 -21.67
C PHE A 213 10.31 11.92 -21.89
N LYS A 214 10.78 12.71 -20.92
CA LYS A 214 10.84 14.18 -21.05
C LYS A 214 11.73 14.62 -22.21
N ALA A 215 12.88 13.97 -22.39
CA ALA A 215 13.79 14.27 -23.50
C ALA A 215 13.16 13.93 -24.85
N ASN A 216 12.47 12.79 -24.98
CA ASN A 216 11.77 12.39 -26.19
C ASN A 216 10.60 13.33 -26.52
N GLU A 217 9.84 13.76 -25.51
CA GLU A 217 8.77 14.75 -25.69
C GLU A 217 9.35 16.07 -26.22
N LYS A 218 10.45 16.55 -25.63
CA LYS A 218 11.15 17.75 -26.10
C LYS A 218 11.64 17.59 -27.53
N LEU A 219 12.31 16.48 -27.86
CA LEU A 219 12.79 16.22 -29.22
C LEU A 219 11.65 16.16 -30.24
N ASN A 220 10.51 15.57 -29.90
CA ASN A 220 9.34 15.53 -30.77
C ASN A 220 8.77 16.94 -31.01
N ASN A 221 8.68 17.75 -29.95
CA ASN A 221 8.25 19.14 -30.06
C ASN A 221 9.21 19.98 -30.92
N ASP A 222 10.51 19.82 -30.73
CA ASP A 222 11.55 20.50 -31.51
C ASP A 222 11.49 20.08 -32.98
N LEU A 223 11.35 18.78 -33.26
CA LEU A 223 11.18 18.26 -34.63
C LEU A 223 9.90 18.78 -35.29
N GLU A 224 8.77 18.83 -34.56
CA GLU A 224 7.52 19.38 -35.08
C GLU A 224 7.66 20.89 -35.38
N SER A 225 8.34 21.63 -34.50
CA SER A 225 8.63 23.06 -34.67
C SER A 225 9.48 23.32 -35.91
N ILE A 226 10.60 22.60 -36.07
CA ILE A 226 11.49 22.70 -37.23
C ILE A 226 10.76 22.36 -38.53
N LYS A 227 9.94 21.30 -38.53
CA LYS A 227 9.12 20.94 -39.71
C LYS A 227 8.13 22.06 -40.05
N CYS A 228 7.45 22.62 -39.05
CA CYS A 228 6.53 23.74 -39.26
C CYS A 228 7.24 24.97 -39.82
N GLU A 229 8.48 25.25 -39.37
CA GLU A 229 9.29 26.36 -39.87
C GLU A 229 9.74 26.13 -41.31
N SER A 230 10.24 24.94 -41.64
CA SER A 230 10.68 24.58 -42.99
C SER A 230 9.56 24.66 -44.04
N MET A 231 8.32 24.38 -43.61
CA MET A 231 7.11 24.37 -44.44
C MET A 231 6.34 25.71 -44.40
N ARG A 232 6.80 26.67 -43.60
CA ARG A 232 6.08 27.93 -43.34
C ARG A 232 5.84 28.74 -44.60
N ASP A 233 6.77 28.71 -45.54
CA ASP A 233 6.67 29.50 -46.79
C ASP A 233 6.01 28.74 -47.93
N ASN A 234 5.35 27.61 -47.61
CA ASN A 234 4.71 26.75 -48.59
C ASN A 234 3.19 26.95 -48.56
N LEU A 235 2.58 27.03 -49.74
CA LEU A 235 1.14 26.93 -49.93
C LEU A 235 0.79 25.72 -50.81
N LEU A 236 -0.40 25.19 -50.56
CA LEU A 236 -1.02 24.15 -51.36
C LEU A 236 -2.18 24.73 -52.16
N PHE A 237 -2.14 24.55 -53.47
CA PHE A 237 -3.18 24.95 -54.41
C PHE A 237 -3.90 23.70 -54.89
N HIS A 238 -5.22 23.63 -54.66
CA HIS A 238 -6.06 22.49 -55.01
C HIS A 238 -7.01 22.87 -56.15
N GLY A 239 -7.45 21.89 -56.95
CA GLY A 239 -8.48 22.11 -57.97
C GLY A 239 -8.02 22.74 -59.28
N ILE A 240 -6.70 22.84 -59.50
CA ILE A 240 -6.09 23.28 -60.76
C ILE A 240 -5.92 22.06 -61.67
N LYS A 241 -6.60 22.00 -62.82
CA LYS A 241 -6.51 20.86 -63.76
C LYS A 241 -5.07 20.53 -64.13
N GLU A 242 -4.77 19.24 -64.31
CA GLU A 242 -3.43 18.79 -64.70
C GLU A 242 -3.27 18.80 -66.21
N SER A 243 -2.10 19.19 -66.70
CA SER A 243 -1.74 19.10 -68.12
C SER A 243 -0.37 18.44 -68.28
N GLU A 244 -0.16 17.75 -69.40
CA GLU A 244 1.12 17.12 -69.68
C GLU A 244 2.17 18.19 -70.04
N GLY A 245 3.38 18.06 -69.48
CA GLY A 245 4.44 19.07 -69.64
C GLY A 245 4.14 20.41 -68.96
N GLU A 246 3.24 20.46 -67.98
CA GLU A 246 2.85 21.71 -67.31
C GLU A 246 4.00 22.38 -66.54
N ASP A 247 4.13 23.70 -66.69
CA ASP A 247 4.94 24.53 -65.80
C ASP A 247 4.09 25.00 -64.61
N CYS A 248 4.24 24.31 -63.48
CA CYS A 248 3.53 24.63 -62.25
C CYS A 248 3.80 26.06 -61.75
N ALA A 249 4.99 26.63 -61.99
CA ALA A 249 5.31 27.98 -61.53
C ALA A 249 4.57 29.01 -62.38
N LEU A 250 4.57 28.85 -63.70
CA LEU A 250 3.86 29.72 -64.62
C LEU A 250 2.34 29.68 -64.37
N ILE A 251 1.76 28.49 -64.22
CA ILE A 251 0.33 28.32 -63.91
C ILE A 251 -0.07 29.10 -62.66
N ILE A 252 0.75 29.04 -61.60
CA ILE A 252 0.46 29.72 -60.35
C ILE A 252 0.60 31.24 -60.49
N LYS A 253 1.60 31.73 -61.24
CA LYS A 253 1.75 33.17 -61.53
C LYS A 253 0.52 33.72 -62.25
N THR A 254 0.15 33.10 -63.37
CA THR A 254 -1.01 33.48 -64.17
C THR A 254 -2.31 33.40 -63.36
N MET A 255 -2.47 32.37 -62.52
CA MET A 255 -3.63 32.25 -61.64
C MET A 255 -3.67 33.37 -60.59
N CYS A 256 -2.54 33.74 -59.99
CA CYS A 256 -2.51 34.81 -59.00
C CYS A 256 -2.79 36.20 -59.62
N GLU A 257 -2.29 36.45 -60.83
CA GLU A 257 -2.58 37.68 -61.58
C GLU A 257 -4.09 37.76 -61.90
N ASN A 258 -4.64 36.72 -62.54
CA ASN A 258 -6.02 36.72 -63.04
C ASN A 258 -7.08 36.60 -61.93
N ASN A 259 -6.86 35.76 -60.92
CA ASN A 259 -7.89 35.44 -59.93
C ASN A 259 -7.72 36.19 -58.60
N LEU A 260 -6.50 36.61 -58.27
CA LEU A 260 -6.23 37.29 -56.99
C LEU A 260 -5.90 38.78 -57.16
N GLU A 261 -5.74 39.28 -58.40
CA GLU A 261 -5.32 40.65 -58.71
C GLU A 261 -4.02 41.02 -57.98
N ILE A 262 -3.02 40.15 -58.11
CA ILE A 262 -1.68 40.39 -57.59
C ILE A 262 -0.78 40.73 -58.76
N GLU A 263 -0.55 42.02 -58.96
CA GLU A 263 0.31 42.56 -60.02
C GLU A 263 1.81 42.46 -59.67
N ASP A 264 2.13 42.26 -58.38
CA ASP A 264 3.50 42.10 -57.91
C ASP A 264 4.13 40.81 -58.44
N GLU A 265 5.38 40.90 -58.91
CA GLU A 265 6.12 39.71 -59.35
C GLU A 265 6.26 38.68 -58.23
N LEU A 266 5.68 37.48 -58.42
CA LEU A 266 5.75 36.41 -57.44
C LEU A 266 7.09 35.64 -57.56
N ASN A 267 7.96 35.85 -56.57
CA ASN A 267 9.22 35.11 -56.44
C ASN A 267 8.97 33.70 -55.89
N ILE A 268 8.69 32.76 -56.80
CA ILE A 268 8.51 31.34 -56.51
C ILE A 268 9.89 30.66 -56.51
N LYS A 269 10.24 30.00 -55.40
CA LYS A 269 11.46 29.20 -55.26
C LYS A 269 11.33 27.84 -55.92
N SER A 270 10.17 27.20 -55.75
CA SER A 270 9.83 25.94 -56.41
C SER A 270 8.32 25.72 -56.45
N ALA A 271 7.84 25.06 -57.50
CA ALA A 271 6.45 24.65 -57.64
C ALA A 271 6.39 23.25 -58.29
N PHE A 272 5.61 22.34 -57.69
CA PHE A 272 5.43 20.99 -58.23
C PHE A 272 4.16 20.32 -57.70
N ARG A 273 3.62 19.36 -58.45
CA ARG A 273 2.48 18.53 -58.03
C ARG A 273 2.87 17.57 -56.92
N LEU A 274 2.03 17.44 -55.90
CA LEU A 274 2.20 16.46 -54.82
C LEU A 274 1.55 15.12 -55.13
N GLY A 275 2.32 14.05 -54.98
CA GLY A 275 1.85 12.67 -55.15
C GLY A 275 2.07 12.11 -56.54
N LYS A 276 1.82 10.81 -56.69
CA LYS A 276 1.94 10.11 -57.98
C LYS A 276 0.74 10.42 -58.85
N LYS A 277 0.96 10.64 -60.15
CA LYS A 277 -0.11 10.75 -61.14
C LYS A 277 -0.88 9.42 -61.10
N ASN A 278 -2.13 9.45 -60.67
CA ASN A 278 -2.97 8.25 -60.67
C ASN A 278 -3.54 8.09 -62.07
N GLU A 279 -2.89 7.30 -62.91
CA GLU A 279 -3.43 6.89 -64.21
C GLU A 279 -4.76 6.12 -64.05
N VAL A 280 -4.96 5.48 -62.89
CA VAL A 280 -6.10 4.59 -62.56
C VAL A 280 -7.27 5.33 -61.89
N ALA A 281 -7.18 6.65 -61.65
CA ALA A 281 -8.27 7.41 -61.01
C ALA A 281 -9.55 7.48 -61.86
N LEU A 282 -9.50 7.06 -63.11
CA LEU A 282 -10.66 6.91 -63.99
C LEU A 282 -11.55 5.70 -63.64
N LEU A 283 -11.12 4.77 -62.77
CA LEU A 283 -11.81 3.49 -62.51
C LEU A 283 -12.36 3.32 -61.08
N SER A 284 -12.19 4.30 -60.18
CA SER A 284 -12.79 4.26 -58.85
C SER A 284 -14.25 4.68 -58.93
N GLN A 285 -15.16 3.71 -59.00
CA GLN A 285 -16.63 3.86 -59.07
C GLN A 285 -17.28 4.57 -57.86
N ASN A 286 -16.51 5.12 -56.93
CA ASN A 286 -17.02 5.97 -55.86
C ASN A 286 -16.87 7.44 -56.28
N GLU A 287 -17.89 7.93 -56.97
CA GLU A 287 -18.26 9.33 -57.19
C GLU A 287 -17.20 10.26 -57.81
N GLY A 288 -17.06 10.18 -59.14
CA GLY A 288 -17.30 11.32 -60.03
C GLY A 288 -16.26 12.43 -60.17
N HIS A 289 -15.16 12.45 -59.41
CA HIS A 289 -14.17 13.51 -59.54
C HIS A 289 -12.75 12.97 -59.81
N GLU A 290 -12.20 13.38 -60.95
CA GLU A 290 -10.77 13.30 -61.24
C GLU A 290 -10.00 13.82 -60.01
N ARG A 291 -9.18 12.97 -59.39
CA ARG A 291 -8.39 13.36 -58.22
C ARG A 291 -7.20 14.21 -58.67
N ILE A 292 -7.48 15.49 -58.90
CA ILE A 292 -6.49 16.52 -59.23
C ILE A 292 -5.50 16.65 -58.07
N ARG A 293 -4.21 16.44 -58.34
CA ARG A 293 -3.15 16.59 -57.33
C ARG A 293 -2.94 18.06 -56.99
N PRO A 294 -2.74 18.41 -55.72
CA PRO A 294 -2.43 19.78 -55.36
C PRO A 294 -1.03 20.18 -55.84
N ILE A 295 -0.87 21.44 -56.23
CA ILE A 295 0.44 22.06 -56.48
C ILE A 295 0.96 22.59 -55.15
N LEU A 296 2.15 22.13 -54.75
CA LEU A 296 2.91 22.76 -53.68
C LEU A 296 3.76 23.86 -54.27
N VAL A 297 3.66 25.05 -53.69
CA VAL A 297 4.46 26.21 -54.08
C VAL A 297 5.23 26.68 -52.87
N LYS A 298 6.55 26.76 -52.99
CA LYS A 298 7.43 27.39 -52.00
C LYS A 298 7.80 28.79 -52.47
N PHE A 299 7.44 29.78 -51.68
CA PHE A 299 7.75 31.17 -51.94
C PHE A 299 9.14 31.52 -51.41
N SER A 300 9.84 32.41 -52.09
CA SER A 300 11.10 32.99 -51.59
C SER A 300 10.84 34.07 -50.54
N ASP A 301 9.72 34.78 -50.66
CA ASP A 301 9.32 35.86 -49.75
C ASP A 301 8.02 35.50 -49.01
N ARG A 302 8.10 35.50 -47.69
CA ARG A 302 6.98 35.21 -46.80
C ARG A 302 5.87 36.26 -46.89
N GLN A 303 6.21 37.53 -47.10
CA GLN A 303 5.20 38.59 -47.19
C GLN A 303 4.31 38.39 -48.41
N LYS A 304 4.90 38.09 -49.57
CA LYS A 304 4.17 37.74 -50.79
C LYS A 304 3.30 36.49 -50.60
N ARG A 305 3.83 35.46 -49.95
CA ARG A 305 3.06 34.26 -49.58
C ARG A 305 1.83 34.59 -48.73
N ASP A 306 2.00 35.43 -47.71
CA ASP A 306 0.89 35.85 -46.83
C ASP A 306 -0.13 36.72 -47.58
N SER A 307 0.29 37.57 -48.53
CA SER A 307 -0.60 38.35 -49.40
C SER A 307 -1.47 37.45 -50.29
N VAL A 308 -0.87 36.43 -50.92
CA VAL A 308 -1.61 35.40 -51.69
C VAL A 308 -2.63 34.70 -50.79
N ARG A 309 -2.20 34.26 -49.60
CA ARG A 309 -3.06 33.55 -48.64
C ARG A 309 -4.22 34.42 -48.15
N LYS A 310 -4.00 35.72 -47.92
CA LYS A 310 -5.02 36.68 -47.49
C LYS A 310 -6.06 36.95 -48.59
N ARG A 311 -5.64 37.03 -49.86
CA ARG A 311 -6.55 37.27 -51.00
C ARG A 311 -7.32 36.03 -51.45
N SER A 312 -7.02 34.85 -50.89
CA SER A 312 -7.67 33.58 -51.26
C SER A 312 -9.20 33.56 -51.06
N TYR A 313 -9.78 34.52 -50.32
CA TYR A 313 -11.25 34.63 -50.20
C TYR A 313 -11.93 34.95 -51.53
N LYS A 314 -11.22 35.58 -52.48
CA LYS A 314 -11.72 35.87 -53.83
C LYS A 314 -12.02 34.58 -54.63
N LEU A 315 -11.41 33.47 -54.23
CA LEU A 315 -11.57 32.16 -54.88
C LEU A 315 -12.78 31.36 -54.39
N LYS A 316 -13.59 31.88 -53.45
CA LYS A 316 -14.72 31.15 -52.84
C LYS A 316 -15.75 30.63 -53.84
N SER A 317 -15.92 31.32 -54.98
CA SER A 317 -16.82 30.94 -56.07
C SER A 317 -16.19 29.99 -57.10
N SER A 318 -14.88 29.73 -57.00
CA SER A 318 -14.14 28.90 -57.93
C SER A 318 -13.97 27.46 -57.41
N SER A 319 -13.58 26.53 -58.28
CA SER A 319 -13.15 25.18 -57.89
C SER A 319 -11.78 25.12 -57.21
N ILE A 320 -11.10 26.27 -57.09
CA ILE A 320 -9.72 26.35 -56.61
C ILE A 320 -9.70 26.74 -55.14
N SER A 321 -8.85 26.08 -54.35
CA SER A 321 -8.64 26.45 -52.94
C SER A 321 -7.17 26.48 -52.55
N ILE A 322 -6.83 27.43 -51.70
CA ILE A 322 -5.47 27.66 -51.20
C ILE A 322 -5.44 27.37 -49.70
N THR A 323 -4.51 26.51 -49.28
CA THR A 323 -4.31 26.19 -47.85
C THR A 323 -2.83 26.20 -47.49
N ASP A 324 -2.55 26.47 -46.21
CA ASP A 324 -1.20 26.35 -45.67
C ASP A 324 -0.74 24.88 -45.65
N GLN A 325 0.55 24.65 -45.91
CA GLN A 325 1.13 23.32 -45.77
C GLN A 325 1.53 23.06 -44.31
N TYR A 326 1.12 21.91 -43.77
CA TYR A 326 1.48 21.50 -42.42
C TYR A 326 2.13 20.10 -42.39
N PRO A 327 2.98 19.81 -41.39
CA PRO A 327 3.46 18.47 -41.13
C PRO A 327 2.30 17.51 -40.86
N LYS A 328 2.50 16.21 -41.11
CA LYS A 328 1.47 15.18 -40.94
C LYS A 328 0.83 15.18 -39.55
N SER A 329 1.63 15.31 -38.49
CA SER A 329 1.16 15.38 -37.10
C SER A 329 0.15 16.50 -36.87
N VAL A 330 0.46 17.71 -37.38
CA VAL A 330 -0.45 18.87 -37.32
C VAL A 330 -1.70 18.62 -38.15
N VAL A 331 -1.59 18.04 -39.34
CA VAL A 331 -2.76 17.72 -40.18
C VAL A 331 -3.69 16.74 -39.48
N GLU A 332 -3.16 15.72 -38.82
CA GLU A 332 -3.93 14.74 -38.06
C GLU A 332 -4.64 15.38 -36.86
N LYS A 333 -3.94 16.20 -36.07
CA LYS A 333 -4.55 17.00 -34.99
C LYS A 333 -5.65 17.93 -35.52
N ARG A 334 -5.44 18.56 -36.68
CA ARG A 334 -6.47 19.41 -37.31
C ARG A 334 -7.69 18.59 -37.71
N LYS A 335 -7.50 17.40 -38.30
CA LYS A 335 -8.60 16.51 -38.69
C LYS A 335 -9.47 16.13 -37.50
N SER A 336 -8.88 15.82 -36.34
CA SER A 336 -9.65 15.52 -35.13
C SER A 336 -10.41 16.75 -34.58
N LEU A 337 -9.92 17.97 -34.81
CA LEU A 337 -10.56 19.21 -34.36
C LEU A 337 -11.62 19.77 -35.31
N ILE A 338 -11.60 19.42 -36.60
CA ILE A 338 -12.56 19.92 -37.61
C ILE A 338 -14.03 19.65 -37.24
N PRO A 339 -14.43 18.47 -36.72
CA PRO A 339 -15.81 18.24 -36.31
C PRO A 339 -16.29 19.23 -35.23
N TYR A 340 -15.43 19.53 -34.25
CA TYR A 340 -15.73 20.49 -33.18
C TYR A 340 -15.81 21.92 -33.70
N LEU A 341 -14.92 22.29 -34.64
CA LEU A 341 -14.95 23.57 -35.33
C LEU A 341 -16.27 23.79 -36.07
N LYS A 342 -16.77 22.77 -36.78
CA LYS A 342 -18.05 22.83 -37.51
C LYS A 342 -19.21 23.03 -36.54
N LYS A 343 -19.34 22.16 -35.54
CA LYS A 343 -20.39 22.24 -34.51
C LYS A 343 -20.44 23.60 -33.81
N ALA A 344 -19.28 24.19 -33.48
CA ALA A 344 -19.23 25.50 -32.86
C ALA A 344 -19.73 26.62 -33.79
N ARG A 345 -19.41 26.55 -35.09
CA ARG A 345 -19.91 27.49 -36.10
C ARG A 345 -21.39 27.32 -36.38
N ASP A 346 -21.87 26.08 -36.42
CA ASP A 346 -23.29 25.76 -36.58
C ASP A 346 -24.12 26.30 -35.39
N ALA A 347 -23.50 26.41 -34.21
CA ALA A 347 -24.09 27.03 -33.01
C ALA A 347 -23.96 28.57 -32.95
N ASP A 348 -23.57 29.22 -34.06
CA ASP A 348 -23.31 30.66 -34.21
C ASP A 348 -22.22 31.21 -33.25
N VAL A 349 -21.22 30.37 -32.94
CA VAL A 349 -20.05 30.79 -32.15
C VAL A 349 -18.83 30.92 -33.05
N LYS A 350 -18.11 32.04 -32.90
CA LYS A 350 -16.85 32.28 -33.61
C LYS A 350 -15.83 31.21 -33.23
N ALA A 351 -15.47 30.37 -34.19
CA ALA A 351 -14.46 29.33 -33.99
C ALA A 351 -13.40 29.34 -35.10
N VAL A 352 -12.13 29.25 -34.70
CA VAL A 352 -10.95 29.39 -35.57
C VAL A 352 -9.92 28.31 -35.24
N LEU A 353 -9.36 27.69 -36.29
CA LEU A 353 -8.32 26.65 -36.16
C LEU A 353 -6.97 27.20 -36.62
N ILE A 354 -6.08 27.50 -35.67
CA ILE A 354 -4.75 28.07 -35.91
C ILE A 354 -3.71 26.97 -35.67
N LYS A 355 -2.93 26.60 -36.69
CA LYS A 355 -2.00 25.44 -36.66
C LYS A 355 -2.74 24.17 -36.19
N ASP A 356 -2.40 23.62 -35.02
CA ASP A 356 -3.02 22.45 -34.41
C ASP A 356 -3.97 22.79 -33.25
N LYS A 357 -4.33 24.07 -33.07
CA LYS A 357 -5.14 24.55 -31.93
C LYS A 357 -6.48 25.11 -32.39
N LEU A 358 -7.55 24.70 -31.71
CA LEU A 358 -8.91 25.19 -31.93
C LEU A 358 -9.24 26.27 -30.89
N PHE A 359 -9.71 27.42 -31.34
CA PHE A 359 -10.21 28.50 -30.50
C PHE A 359 -11.71 28.64 -30.71
N ILE A 360 -12.50 28.63 -29.63
CA ILE A 360 -13.96 28.80 -29.63
C ILE A 360 -14.27 30.02 -28.76
N GLY A 361 -14.93 31.03 -29.32
CA GLY A 361 -15.15 32.31 -28.64
C GLY A 361 -13.88 33.10 -28.35
N GLY A 362 -12.74 32.74 -28.97
CA GLY A 362 -11.42 33.31 -28.65
C GLY A 362 -10.65 32.52 -27.59
N VAL A 363 -11.27 31.53 -26.93
CA VAL A 363 -10.63 30.70 -25.90
C VAL A 363 -10.11 29.39 -26.50
N LEU A 364 -8.92 28.96 -26.09
CA LEU A 364 -8.31 27.70 -26.52
C LEU A 364 -9.14 26.51 -26.02
N TYR A 365 -9.58 25.66 -26.93
CA TYR A 365 -10.26 24.41 -26.62
C TYR A 365 -9.25 23.31 -26.28
N SER A 366 -9.26 22.85 -25.02
CA SER A 366 -8.34 21.84 -24.48
C SER A 366 -8.88 20.41 -24.49
N GLY A 367 -9.99 20.14 -25.20
CA GLY A 367 -10.57 18.79 -25.30
C GLY A 367 -11.61 18.44 -24.22
N GLY A 368 -12.12 19.43 -23.48
CA GLY A 368 -13.26 19.24 -22.57
C GLY A 368 -14.62 19.15 -23.29
N PRO A 369 -15.75 19.05 -22.57
CA PRO A 369 -17.08 19.00 -23.18
C PRO A 369 -17.36 20.22 -24.08
N LEU A 370 -17.71 19.97 -25.35
CA LEU A 370 -17.91 21.02 -26.34
C LEU A 370 -19.04 22.01 -25.95
N ASP A 371 -20.12 21.50 -25.36
CA ASP A 371 -21.28 22.30 -25.00
C ASP A 371 -20.94 23.36 -23.95
N VAL A 372 -20.05 23.03 -23.01
CA VAL A 372 -19.55 23.97 -22.00
C VAL A 372 -18.73 25.08 -22.66
N ALA A 373 -17.87 24.73 -23.61
CA ALA A 373 -17.07 25.72 -24.35
C ALA A 373 -17.94 26.68 -25.16
N ILE A 374 -18.98 26.16 -25.84
CA ILE A 374 -19.96 26.96 -26.60
C ILE A 374 -20.76 27.86 -25.67
N ALA A 375 -21.25 27.33 -24.54
CA ALA A 375 -22.03 28.10 -23.57
C ALA A 375 -21.22 29.26 -22.97
N ASN A 376 -19.96 29.02 -22.63
CA ASN A 376 -19.06 30.06 -22.11
C ASN A 376 -18.82 31.17 -23.14
N ALA A 377 -18.55 30.79 -24.40
CA ALA A 377 -18.36 31.76 -25.48
C ALA A 377 -19.61 32.62 -25.73
N LYS A 378 -20.82 32.06 -25.59
CA LYS A 378 -22.07 32.82 -25.72
C LYS A 378 -22.26 33.80 -24.56
N LYS A 379 -21.95 33.39 -23.32
CA LYS A 379 -22.03 34.26 -22.13
C LYS A 379 -21.10 35.48 -22.24
N GLU A 380 -19.89 35.30 -22.77
CA GLU A 380 -18.95 36.41 -22.97
C GLU A 380 -19.44 37.40 -24.04
N LYS A 381 -20.10 36.91 -25.10
CA LYS A 381 -20.72 37.78 -26.13
C LYS A 381 -21.82 38.68 -25.54
N ILE A 382 -22.62 38.16 -24.61
CA ILE A 382 -23.71 38.90 -23.95
C ILE A 382 -23.16 40.00 -23.01
N LYS A 383 -22.10 39.71 -22.26
CA LYS A 383 -21.50 40.71 -21.36
C LYS A 383 -20.95 41.93 -22.10
N PHE A 384 -20.44 41.76 -23.32
CA PHE A 384 -19.91 42.87 -24.11
C PHE A 384 -21.01 43.72 -24.75
N SER A 385 -22.13 43.10 -25.16
CA SER A 385 -23.28 43.82 -25.70
C SER A 385 -24.05 44.62 -24.64
N ASP A 386 -24.10 44.12 -23.40
CA ASP A 386 -24.76 44.82 -22.29
C ASP A 386 -23.95 46.06 -21.85
N SER A 387 -22.62 46.03 -21.94
CA SER A 387 -21.77 47.19 -21.64
C SER A 387 -21.82 48.31 -22.69
N GLU A 388 -22.04 48.02 -23.97
CA GLU A 388 -22.22 49.05 -25.01
C GLU A 388 -23.58 49.76 -24.88
N ASN A 389 -24.62 49.07 -24.42
CA ASN A 389 -25.95 49.67 -24.21
C ASN A 389 -26.04 50.59 -22.98
N VAL A 390 -25.10 50.50 -22.03
CA VAL A 390 -25.06 51.41 -20.87
C VAL A 390 -24.40 52.75 -21.22
N LEU A 391 -23.50 52.80 -22.20
CA LEU A 391 -22.80 54.03 -22.58
C LEU A 391 -23.66 54.98 -23.44
N HIS A 392 -24.66 54.48 -24.16
CA HIS A 392 -25.57 55.32 -24.96
C HIS A 392 -26.78 55.87 -24.20
N LYS A 393 -27.05 55.42 -22.96
CA LYS A 393 -28.16 55.94 -22.13
C LYS A 393 -27.78 57.10 -21.20
N SER A 394 -26.49 57.42 -21.08
CA SER A 394 -26.00 58.51 -20.22
C SER A 394 -25.74 59.84 -20.95
N GLN A 395 -26.07 59.96 -22.24
CA GLN A 395 -25.92 61.21 -23.01
C GLN A 395 -27.24 61.93 -23.35
N ASN A 396 -28.40 61.40 -22.95
CA ASN A 396 -29.70 62.00 -23.22
C ASN A 396 -30.49 62.23 -21.93
N HIS A 397 -29.97 63.04 -21.01
CA HIS A 397 -30.78 63.62 -19.92
C HIS A 397 -30.05 64.79 -19.24
N ASP A 398 -29.74 65.84 -20.00
CA ASP A 398 -29.65 67.22 -19.53
C ASP A 398 -30.32 68.05 -20.64
N GLY A 399 -31.61 68.38 -20.55
CA GLY A 399 -32.12 69.28 -19.52
C GLY A 399 -32.24 70.66 -20.15
N ALA A 400 -33.19 70.78 -21.08
CA ALA A 400 -33.63 72.05 -21.62
C ALA A 400 -34.36 72.84 -20.52
N ASP A 401 -33.88 74.04 -20.23
CA ASP A 401 -34.68 75.15 -19.69
C ASP A 401 -33.80 76.39 -19.60
N VAL A 402 -33.98 77.36 -20.51
CA VAL A 402 -34.09 78.81 -20.22
C VAL A 402 -34.71 79.46 -21.45
N MET A 403 -35.94 79.96 -21.29
CA MET A 403 -36.58 80.91 -22.18
C MET A 403 -35.90 82.29 -22.10
N ASN A 404 -35.83 83.02 -23.21
CA ASN A 404 -36.71 84.17 -23.52
C ASN A 404 -36.02 85.32 -24.28
N GLU A 405 -36.74 85.80 -25.29
CA GLU A 405 -36.85 87.16 -25.87
C GLU A 405 -35.65 88.12 -26.01
N ASN A 406 -35.39 88.49 -27.29
CA ASN A 406 -35.22 89.85 -27.87
C ASN A 406 -34.35 89.67 -29.15
N GLY A 407 -34.80 89.97 -30.38
CA GLY A 407 -35.29 91.26 -30.83
C GLY A 407 -34.16 91.98 -31.62
N MET A 408 -34.46 92.45 -32.83
CA MET A 408 -33.64 93.26 -33.77
C MET A 408 -32.61 92.52 -34.64
N GLN A 409 -32.80 92.34 -35.96
CA GLN A 409 -32.94 93.26 -37.10
C GLN A 409 -31.59 93.69 -37.70
N VAL A 410 -31.55 93.61 -39.04
CA VAL A 410 -30.72 94.36 -40.02
C VAL A 410 -29.48 93.67 -40.61
N SER A 411 -29.60 93.49 -41.95
CA SER A 411 -28.62 93.34 -43.04
C SER A 411 -27.95 92.00 -43.30
#